data_AF-S7Z8Y1-F1
#
_entry.id   AF-S7Z8Y1-F1
#
_cell.length_a   1.000
_cell.length_b   1.000
_cell.length_c   1.000
_cell.angle_alpha   90.00
_cell.angle_beta   90.00
_cell.angle_gamma   90.00
#
_symmetry.space_group_name_H-M   'P 1'
#
loop_
_entity.id
_entity.type
_entity.pdbx_description
1 polymer ?
#
loop_
_entity_poly.entity_id
_entity_poly.type
_entity_poly.pdbx_seq_one_letter_code
_entity_poly.pdbx_strand_id
1 'polypeptide(L)'
;MFPTRRLAAPSGFFKRSAEEFSRLSRIAWNTEALNTPTKSYTLLDFEDVSTVEGCKTMADRAVGGFSTASLDFEPAEPASNTPAHARFHGSISTKLPANWRVERTGYAAFRNRDRGFWLFGRLYWDVDPYAYLALRIKSDGRRYTVNIQTDSIIETDIHQHRLYTRHHRVHGQTPMQQALSSRSGEDSAIEKGHHSRGIPDALSDFPPESTILSSSSSVKTAGATGWETVLLPFNSFVRTNHGYVMEPQTSLLRSRVKSIGIGLTDRIEGPFDLRIHKIWATNGMGEADIEEERRICGADALPLDEGVKSGWSDQKSNKELEGQVGSAPKGKGLKGLKSEWDD
;
A
#
# COMPACT_ATOMS: atom_id res chain seq x y z
N MET A 1 5.48 51.26 34.09
CA MET A 1 6.09 50.13 33.35
C MET A 1 5.09 48.98 33.40
N PHE A 2 4.32 48.78 32.33
CA PHE A 2 3.30 47.72 32.28
C PHE A 2 3.95 46.43 31.74
N PRO A 3 3.82 45.28 32.41
CA PRO A 3 4.45 44.06 31.96
C PRO A 3 3.71 43.50 30.73
N THR A 4 4.47 43.23 29.67
CA THR A 4 4.00 42.67 28.39
C THR A 4 3.61 41.20 28.53
N ARG A 5 2.36 40.88 28.20
CA ARG A 5 1.85 39.51 28.06
C ARG A 5 2.38 38.89 26.75
N ARG A 6 3.50 38.16 26.79
CA ARG A 6 3.96 37.31 25.67
C ARG A 6 4.35 35.91 26.18
N LEU A 7 3.37 35.13 26.62
CA LEU A 7 3.49 33.68 26.83
C LEU A 7 2.16 32.97 26.56
N ALA A 8 1.46 33.35 25.49
CA ALA A 8 0.39 32.51 24.96
C ALA A 8 1.01 31.58 23.92
N ALA A 9 1.04 30.27 24.20
CA ALA A 9 1.38 29.28 23.18
C ALA A 9 0.47 29.49 21.95
N PRO A 10 0.95 29.23 20.72
CA PRO A 10 0.18 29.51 19.51
C PRO A 10 -1.21 28.89 19.61
N SER A 11 -2.26 29.64 19.27
CA SER A 11 -3.67 29.21 19.32
C SER A 11 -3.93 27.86 18.63
N GLY A 12 -3.05 27.45 17.71
CA GLY A 12 -3.06 26.13 17.07
C GLY A 12 -2.75 24.94 18.01
N PHE A 13 -1.90 25.09 19.03
CA PHE A 13 -1.53 23.97 19.92
C PHE A 13 -2.68 23.59 20.87
N PHE A 14 -3.34 24.56 21.48
CA PHE A 14 -4.51 24.30 22.33
C PHE A 14 -5.70 23.79 21.51
N LYS A 15 -5.89 24.29 20.29
CA LYS A 15 -6.94 23.77 19.37
C LYS A 15 -6.67 22.32 18.98
N ARG A 16 -5.44 21.99 18.59
CA ARG A 16 -5.02 20.61 18.28
C ARG A 16 -5.16 19.69 19.49
N SER A 17 -4.79 20.16 20.68
CA SER A 17 -4.90 19.38 21.92
C SER A 17 -6.36 19.15 22.32
N ALA A 18 -7.24 20.14 22.14
CA ALA A 18 -8.67 20.00 22.41
C ALA A 18 -9.36 19.08 21.39
N GLU A 19 -8.98 19.13 20.12
CA GLU A 19 -9.45 18.21 19.08
C GLU A 19 -9.03 16.76 19.39
N GLU A 20 -7.77 16.53 19.76
CA GLU A 20 -7.28 15.21 20.17
C GLU A 20 -7.94 14.71 21.46
N PHE A 21 -8.11 15.57 22.47
CA PHE A 21 -8.82 15.18 23.69
C PHE A 21 -10.28 14.84 23.40
N SER A 22 -10.97 15.60 22.54
CA SER A 22 -12.34 15.32 22.12
C SER A 22 -12.43 14.00 21.32
N ARG A 23 -11.44 13.72 20.47
CA ARG A 23 -11.33 12.45 19.74
C ARG A 23 -11.16 11.28 20.69
N LEU A 24 -10.17 11.35 21.57
CA LEU A 24 -9.87 10.32 22.57
C LEU A 24 -11.05 10.11 23.54
N SER A 25 -11.73 11.18 23.95
CA SER A 25 -12.93 11.07 24.80
C SER A 25 -14.13 10.49 24.05
N ARG A 26 -14.30 10.75 22.74
CA ARG A 26 -15.33 10.08 21.93
C ARG A 26 -15.03 8.58 21.76
N ILE A 27 -13.76 8.23 21.53
CA ILE A 27 -13.30 6.83 21.46
C ILE A 27 -13.50 6.11 22.81
N ALA A 28 -13.17 6.79 23.93
CA ALA A 28 -13.34 6.25 25.28
C ALA A 28 -14.82 6.13 25.69
N TRP A 29 -15.66 7.10 25.30
CA TRP A 29 -17.09 7.12 25.64
C TRP A 29 -17.89 6.08 24.84
N ASN A 30 -17.47 5.77 23.62
CA ASN A 30 -18.17 4.79 22.78
C ASN A 30 -17.89 3.32 23.17
N THR A 31 -17.06 3.02 24.18
CA THR A 31 -16.63 1.65 24.51
C THR A 31 -16.02 0.86 23.32
N GLU A 32 -15.72 1.53 22.20
CA GLU A 32 -15.10 0.96 20.99
C GLU A 32 -13.65 0.56 21.19
N ALA A 33 -13.02 0.94 22.31
CA ALA A 33 -11.69 0.45 22.69
C ALA A 33 -11.62 -1.09 22.84
N LEU A 34 -12.77 -1.79 22.91
CA LEU A 34 -12.83 -3.25 22.98
C LEU A 34 -13.05 -3.95 21.62
N ASN A 35 -13.48 -3.24 20.57
CA ASN A 35 -13.78 -3.86 19.26
C ASN A 35 -13.15 -3.06 18.11
N THR A 36 -12.19 -3.68 17.42
CA THR A 36 -11.64 -3.17 16.16
C THR A 36 -12.79 -2.98 15.14
N PRO A 37 -12.94 -1.81 14.51
CA PRO A 37 -14.01 -1.59 13.55
C PRO A 37 -13.87 -2.53 12.36
N THR A 38 -14.92 -3.32 12.11
CA THR A 38 -14.97 -4.31 11.03
C THR A 38 -15.52 -3.73 9.73
N LYS A 39 -16.26 -2.62 9.80
CA LYS A 39 -16.81 -1.95 8.62
C LYS A 39 -15.71 -1.24 7.85
N SER A 40 -15.59 -1.51 6.55
CA SER A 40 -14.67 -0.81 5.66
C SER A 40 -14.99 0.68 5.56
N TYR A 41 -13.95 1.51 5.44
CA TYR A 41 -14.07 2.95 5.25
C TYR A 41 -13.62 3.36 3.85
N THR A 42 -14.58 3.57 2.96
CA THR A 42 -14.32 3.97 1.57
C THR A 42 -13.68 5.36 1.51
N LEU A 43 -12.55 5.46 0.79
CA LEU A 43 -11.79 6.70 0.62
C LEU A 43 -12.00 7.27 -0.78
N LEU A 44 -11.88 6.42 -1.81
CA LEU A 44 -12.14 6.75 -3.20
C LEU A 44 -12.94 5.60 -3.84
N ASP A 45 -14.11 5.93 -4.37
CA ASP A 45 -15.01 5.01 -5.04
C ASP A 45 -15.15 5.39 -6.51
N PHE A 46 -14.56 4.60 -7.40
CA PHE A 46 -14.57 4.90 -8.83
C PHE A 46 -15.74 4.24 -9.57
N GLU A 47 -16.75 3.76 -8.87
CA GLU A 47 -18.08 3.59 -9.44
C GLU A 47 -18.76 4.94 -9.72
N ASP A 48 -18.43 5.96 -8.92
CA ASP A 48 -18.90 7.33 -9.10
C ASP A 48 -17.92 8.14 -9.98
N VAL A 49 -18.45 8.67 -11.08
CA VAL A 49 -17.73 9.57 -12.00
C VAL A 49 -17.18 10.80 -11.28
N SER A 50 -17.86 11.28 -10.24
CA SER A 50 -17.45 12.46 -9.47
C SER A 50 -16.10 12.25 -8.76
N THR A 51 -15.76 11.01 -8.42
CA THR A 51 -14.47 10.66 -7.81
C THR A 51 -13.32 10.86 -8.79
N VAL A 52 -13.51 10.50 -10.07
CA VAL A 52 -12.52 10.76 -11.14
C VAL A 52 -12.39 12.26 -11.37
N GLU A 53 -13.51 12.98 -11.47
CA GLU A 53 -13.51 14.44 -11.61
C GLU A 53 -12.81 15.13 -10.44
N GLY A 54 -12.94 14.58 -9.23
CA GLY A 54 -12.28 15.01 -8.00
C GLY A 54 -10.77 14.74 -7.96
N CYS A 55 -10.21 14.06 -8.96
CA CYS A 55 -8.78 13.79 -9.07
C CYS A 55 -8.08 14.79 -10.00
N LYS A 56 -6.75 14.86 -9.86
CA LYS A 56 -5.87 15.59 -10.77
C LYS A 56 -4.69 14.74 -11.18
N THR A 57 -4.36 14.77 -12.46
CA THR A 57 -3.17 14.11 -13.01
C THR A 57 -1.96 15.04 -12.98
N MET A 58 -0.78 14.45 -12.96
CA MET A 58 0.52 15.10 -12.90
C MET A 58 1.48 14.30 -13.77
N ALA A 59 2.26 14.97 -14.61
CA ALA A 59 3.33 14.36 -15.40
C ALA A 59 4.49 15.34 -15.53
N ASP A 60 5.66 14.83 -15.90
CA ASP A 60 6.86 15.65 -16.14
C ASP A 60 6.69 16.74 -17.22
N ARG A 61 5.62 16.65 -18.04
CA ARG A 61 5.23 17.69 -18.99
C ARG A 61 5.10 19.08 -18.35
N ALA A 62 4.71 19.15 -17.08
CA ALA A 62 4.64 20.41 -16.33
C ALA A 62 6.00 21.12 -16.21
N VAL A 63 7.12 20.38 -16.31
CA VAL A 63 8.49 20.91 -16.28
C VAL A 63 9.19 20.80 -17.64
N GLY A 64 8.46 20.46 -18.71
CA GLY A 64 8.98 20.33 -20.07
C GLY A 64 9.31 18.90 -20.51
N GLY A 65 9.03 17.90 -19.67
CA GLY A 65 9.13 16.50 -20.07
C GLY A 65 8.10 16.08 -21.13
N PHE A 66 8.20 14.83 -21.58
CA PHE A 66 7.39 14.31 -22.68
C PHE A 66 6.36 13.26 -22.24
N SER A 67 6.30 12.92 -20.95
CA SER A 67 5.36 11.95 -20.42
C SER A 67 3.92 12.48 -20.44
N THR A 68 2.95 11.56 -20.50
CA THR A 68 1.51 11.85 -20.43
C THR A 68 0.86 11.11 -19.27
N ALA A 69 -0.22 11.69 -18.74
CA ALA A 69 -1.02 11.09 -17.68
C ALA A 69 -2.48 11.54 -17.83
N SER A 70 -3.38 10.57 -17.98
CA SER A 70 -4.83 10.75 -18.03
C SER A 70 -5.50 9.84 -16.99
N LEU A 71 -6.65 10.27 -16.49
CA LEU A 71 -7.48 9.50 -15.57
C LEU A 71 -8.92 9.63 -16.02
N ASP A 72 -9.45 8.58 -16.64
CA ASP A 72 -10.77 8.58 -17.25
C ASP A 72 -11.70 7.61 -16.52
N PHE A 73 -13.00 7.90 -16.48
CA PHE A 73 -14.02 6.99 -15.96
C PHE A 73 -14.44 6.00 -17.06
N GLU A 74 -14.40 4.70 -16.74
CA GLU A 74 -14.95 3.64 -17.59
C GLU A 74 -16.15 2.99 -16.88
N PRO A 75 -17.35 2.96 -17.50
CA PRO A 75 -18.53 2.37 -16.91
C PRO A 75 -18.42 0.86 -16.77
N ALA A 76 -19.27 0.27 -15.92
CA ALA A 76 -19.33 -1.18 -15.75
C ALA A 76 -19.76 -1.87 -17.07
N GLU A 77 -19.11 -2.97 -17.39
CA GLU A 77 -19.44 -3.82 -18.54
C GLU A 77 -19.89 -5.20 -18.04
N PRO A 78 -21.21 -5.48 -17.98
CA PRO A 78 -21.72 -6.74 -17.47
C PRO A 78 -21.27 -7.96 -18.29
N ALA A 79 -21.08 -7.78 -19.60
CA ALA A 79 -20.68 -8.86 -20.51
C ALA A 79 -19.26 -9.39 -20.24
N SER A 80 -18.35 -8.51 -19.79
CA SER A 80 -16.96 -8.84 -19.48
C SER A 80 -16.71 -9.00 -17.97
N ASN A 81 -17.76 -8.87 -17.16
CA ASN A 81 -17.68 -8.78 -15.69
C ASN A 81 -16.68 -7.71 -15.21
N THR A 82 -16.55 -6.62 -15.97
CA THR A 82 -15.67 -5.49 -15.61
C THR A 82 -16.49 -4.50 -14.80
N PRO A 83 -16.09 -4.16 -13.57
CA PRO A 83 -16.79 -3.16 -12.77
C PRO A 83 -16.56 -1.76 -13.33
N ALA A 84 -17.37 -0.79 -12.91
CA ALA A 84 -17.08 0.62 -13.16
C ALA A 84 -15.77 0.99 -12.46
N HIS A 85 -14.92 1.76 -13.13
CA HIS A 85 -13.59 2.03 -12.62
C HIS A 85 -12.97 3.28 -13.23
N ALA A 86 -11.91 3.77 -12.60
CA ALA A 86 -11.01 4.75 -13.18
C ALA A 86 -9.89 4.06 -13.93
N ARG A 87 -9.57 4.55 -15.13
CA ARG A 87 -8.44 4.12 -15.92
C ARG A 87 -7.36 5.19 -15.91
N PHE A 88 -6.26 4.90 -15.22
CA PHE A 88 -5.06 5.71 -15.19
C PHE A 88 -4.10 5.24 -16.29
N HIS A 89 -3.94 6.05 -17.34
CA HIS A 89 -3.16 5.66 -18.52
C HIS A 89 -2.35 6.81 -19.11
N GLY A 90 -1.39 6.47 -19.95
CA GLY A 90 -0.50 7.43 -20.60
C GLY A 90 0.74 6.75 -21.16
N SER A 91 1.80 7.54 -21.34
CA SER A 91 3.10 7.07 -21.80
C SER A 91 4.21 7.76 -21.03
N ILE A 92 5.22 6.99 -20.63
CA ILE A 92 6.43 7.49 -19.98
C ILE A 92 7.50 7.76 -21.05
N SER A 93 8.17 8.90 -20.94
CA SER A 93 9.38 9.21 -21.70
C SER A 93 10.47 9.74 -20.78
N THR A 94 11.68 9.22 -20.95
CA THR A 94 12.87 9.65 -20.18
C THR A 94 13.66 10.74 -20.89
N LYS A 95 13.16 11.20 -22.04
CA LYS A 95 13.79 12.28 -22.80
C LYS A 95 13.84 13.55 -21.96
N LEU A 96 15.05 14.09 -21.79
CA LEU A 96 15.24 15.35 -21.11
C LEU A 96 14.87 16.52 -22.03
N PRO A 97 14.15 17.54 -21.54
CA PRO A 97 13.98 18.80 -22.24
C PRO A 97 15.33 19.50 -22.47
N ALA A 98 15.35 20.46 -23.41
CA ALA A 98 16.56 21.22 -23.73
C ALA A 98 17.04 22.14 -22.60
N ASN A 99 16.29 22.28 -21.50
CA ASN A 99 16.65 23.10 -20.35
C ASN A 99 17.53 22.31 -19.36
N TRP A 100 18.66 22.89 -18.96
CA TRP A 100 19.59 22.27 -17.99
C TRP A 100 19.02 22.16 -16.56
N ARG A 101 17.92 22.86 -16.25
CA ARG A 101 17.29 22.88 -14.92
C ARG A 101 16.54 21.60 -14.57
N VAL A 102 16.25 20.75 -15.55
CA VAL A 102 15.51 19.50 -15.35
C VAL A 102 16.50 18.35 -15.47
N GLU A 103 16.87 17.81 -14.32
CA GLU A 103 17.81 16.69 -14.25
C GLU A 103 17.13 15.34 -14.41
N ARG A 104 15.81 15.27 -14.19
CA ARG A 104 15.03 14.02 -14.19
C ARG A 104 13.64 14.21 -14.79
N THR A 105 13.28 13.30 -15.70
CA THR A 105 11.95 13.13 -16.30
C THR A 105 11.54 11.66 -16.24
N GLY A 106 10.38 11.32 -16.78
CA GLY A 106 9.83 9.98 -16.81
C GLY A 106 8.90 9.67 -15.64
N TYR A 107 8.01 10.60 -15.28
CA TYR A 107 6.97 10.34 -14.27
C TYR A 107 5.56 10.69 -14.72
N ALA A 108 4.61 9.92 -14.21
CA ALA A 108 3.18 10.17 -14.29
C ALA A 108 2.56 9.85 -12.93
N ALA A 109 1.54 10.59 -12.52
CA ALA A 109 0.82 10.36 -11.28
C ALA A 109 -0.58 10.94 -11.34
N PHE A 110 -1.45 10.51 -10.42
CA PHE A 110 -2.65 11.25 -10.07
C PHE A 110 -2.81 11.29 -8.55
N ARG A 111 -3.61 12.23 -8.06
CA ARG A 111 -4.09 12.24 -6.68
C ARG A 111 -5.48 12.87 -6.59
N ASN A 112 -6.26 12.52 -5.57
CA ASN A 112 -7.48 13.27 -5.30
C ASN A 112 -7.15 14.71 -4.86
N ARG A 113 -8.06 15.64 -5.18
CA ARG A 113 -8.03 16.98 -4.60
C ARG A 113 -8.31 16.87 -3.11
N ASP A 114 -7.63 17.73 -2.34
CA ASP A 114 -7.87 17.88 -0.92
C ASP A 114 -9.37 18.11 -0.69
N ARG A 115 -9.93 17.53 0.38
CA ARG A 115 -11.36 17.60 0.70
C ARG A 115 -11.89 19.01 1.00
N GLY A 116 -11.06 20.03 0.85
CA GLY A 116 -11.40 21.44 1.04
C GLY A 116 -11.46 21.85 2.50
N PHE A 117 -12.20 22.93 2.75
CA PHE A 117 -12.42 23.50 4.07
C PHE A 117 -13.88 23.39 4.46
N TRP A 118 -14.13 22.94 5.68
CA TRP A 118 -15.36 23.16 6.41
C TRP A 118 -15.23 24.44 7.25
N LEU A 119 -16.35 24.98 7.76
CA LEU A 119 -16.41 26.23 8.55
C LEU A 119 -15.48 26.27 9.77
N PHE A 120 -14.90 25.14 10.17
CA PHE A 120 -14.01 25.00 11.33
C PHE A 120 -12.59 24.53 10.99
N GLY A 121 -12.24 24.34 9.70
CA GLY A 121 -10.90 23.96 9.26
C GLY A 121 -10.86 23.07 8.01
N ARG A 122 -9.67 22.62 7.62
CA ARG A 122 -9.49 21.65 6.53
C ARG A 122 -10.12 20.31 6.89
N LEU A 123 -10.73 19.65 5.91
CA LEU A 123 -11.27 18.30 6.07
C LEU A 123 -10.16 17.26 5.83
N TYR A 124 -10.11 16.26 6.70
CA TYR A 124 -9.17 15.14 6.63
C TYR A 124 -9.94 13.81 6.67
N TRP A 125 -9.30 12.73 6.24
CA TRP A 125 -9.74 11.38 6.59
C TRP A 125 -9.06 10.91 7.87
N ASP A 126 -9.85 10.32 8.77
CA ASP A 126 -9.36 9.62 9.96
C ASP A 126 -9.37 8.12 9.66
N VAL A 127 -8.20 7.58 9.33
CA VAL A 127 -7.96 6.15 9.11
C VAL A 127 -7.21 5.50 10.27
N ASP A 128 -7.09 6.19 11.41
CA ASP A 128 -6.40 5.71 12.61
C ASP A 128 -6.94 4.36 13.12
N PRO A 129 -8.27 4.10 13.08
CA PRO A 129 -8.81 2.81 13.52
C PRO A 129 -8.52 1.63 12.59
N TYR A 130 -7.91 1.85 11.42
CA TYR A 130 -7.69 0.85 10.39
C TYR A 130 -6.22 0.45 10.26
N ALA A 131 -5.98 -0.83 10.00
CA ALA A 131 -4.65 -1.41 9.85
C ALA A 131 -4.14 -1.34 8.39
N TYR A 132 -5.03 -1.52 7.42
CA TYR A 132 -4.68 -1.65 6.01
C TYR A 132 -5.35 -0.60 5.13
N LEU A 133 -4.61 -0.14 4.12
CA LEU A 133 -5.15 0.49 2.91
C LEU A 133 -5.35 -0.59 1.86
N ALA A 134 -6.58 -0.75 1.40
CA ALA A 134 -6.94 -1.70 0.37
C ALA A 134 -7.17 -1.00 -0.97
N LEU A 135 -6.70 -1.63 -2.05
CA LEU A 135 -6.88 -1.15 -3.42
C LEU A 135 -7.36 -2.32 -4.29
N ARG A 136 -8.52 -2.18 -4.94
CA ARG A 136 -9.00 -3.12 -5.95
C ARG A 136 -8.65 -2.59 -7.35
N ILE A 137 -7.76 -3.30 -8.03
CA ILE A 137 -7.07 -2.82 -9.22
C ILE A 137 -6.89 -3.90 -10.28
N LYS A 138 -6.61 -3.48 -11.50
CA LYS A 138 -6.10 -4.32 -12.59
C LYS A 138 -4.91 -3.62 -13.22
N SER A 139 -3.75 -4.27 -13.21
CA SER A 139 -2.46 -3.67 -13.56
C SER A 139 -1.84 -4.27 -14.83
N ASP A 140 -1.18 -3.42 -15.61
CA ASP A 140 -0.30 -3.79 -16.74
C ASP A 140 1.05 -4.42 -16.32
N GLY A 141 1.34 -4.48 -15.02
CA GLY A 141 2.58 -5.03 -14.46
C GLY A 141 3.73 -4.03 -14.28
N ARG A 142 3.48 -2.73 -14.49
CA ARG A 142 4.45 -1.67 -14.19
C ARG A 142 4.61 -1.40 -12.69
N ARG A 143 5.68 -0.66 -12.33
CA ARG A 143 6.04 -0.39 -10.92
C ARG A 143 5.37 0.89 -10.42
N TYR A 144 4.13 0.75 -9.96
CA TYR A 144 3.39 1.87 -9.35
C TYR A 144 3.71 2.03 -7.87
N THR A 145 3.52 3.25 -7.36
CA THR A 145 3.64 3.59 -5.93
C THR A 145 2.37 4.28 -5.46
N VAL A 146 1.82 3.84 -4.33
CA VAL A 146 0.74 4.52 -3.62
C VAL A 146 1.35 5.63 -2.76
N ASN A 147 0.78 6.82 -2.87
CA ASN A 147 1.24 8.04 -2.22
C ASN A 147 0.16 8.59 -1.30
N ILE A 148 0.48 8.80 -0.03
CA ILE A 148 -0.42 9.38 0.97
C ILE A 148 0.18 10.69 1.48
N GLN A 149 -0.56 11.78 1.37
CA GLN A 149 -0.20 13.07 1.95
C GLN A 149 -1.00 13.29 3.23
N THR A 150 -0.32 13.67 4.31
CA THR A 150 -0.94 13.97 5.62
C THR A 150 -0.70 15.42 6.02
N ASP A 151 -1.31 15.84 7.13
CA ASP A 151 -1.02 17.12 7.76
C ASP A 151 0.34 17.12 8.50
N SER A 152 1.43 16.95 7.74
CA SER A 152 2.81 17.08 8.24
C SER A 152 3.21 18.55 8.40
N ILE A 153 4.22 18.79 9.23
CA ILE A 153 4.90 20.09 9.38
C ILE A 153 5.51 20.53 8.05
N ILE A 154 6.03 19.56 7.28
CA ILE A 154 6.61 19.79 5.96
C ILE A 154 5.54 19.39 4.93
N GLU A 155 4.97 20.36 4.23
CA GLU A 155 3.87 20.11 3.29
C GLU A 155 4.27 19.25 2.09
N THR A 156 5.57 19.20 1.77
CA THR A 156 6.13 18.39 0.69
C THR A 156 6.38 16.94 1.09
N ASP A 157 6.14 16.57 2.36
CA ASP A 157 6.24 15.18 2.79
C ASP A 157 5.13 14.33 2.19
N ILE A 158 5.53 13.18 1.66
CA ILE A 158 4.64 12.17 1.12
C ILE A 158 5.02 10.84 1.76
N HIS A 159 4.04 10.05 2.13
CA HIS A 159 4.25 8.69 2.59
C HIS A 159 4.00 7.75 1.41
N GLN A 160 4.99 6.93 1.06
CA GLN A 160 4.97 6.11 -0.14
C GLN A 160 5.04 4.63 0.20
N HIS A 161 4.34 3.81 -0.58
CA HIS A 161 4.45 2.36 -0.57
C HIS A 161 4.34 1.84 -2.01
N ARG A 162 5.14 0.85 -2.39
CA ARG A 162 5.04 0.24 -3.71
C ARG A 162 3.74 -0.55 -3.84
N LEU A 163 3.12 -0.45 -5.01
CA LEU A 163 1.96 -1.26 -5.34
C LEU A 163 2.44 -2.57 -5.99
N TYR A 164 2.47 -3.63 -5.19
CA TYR A 164 2.78 -4.96 -5.69
C TYR A 164 1.52 -5.59 -6.27
N THR A 165 1.64 -6.15 -7.47
CA THR A 165 0.55 -6.76 -8.24
C THR A 165 0.99 -8.14 -8.70
N ARG A 166 0.06 -9.03 -9.02
CA ARG A 166 0.42 -10.36 -9.55
C ARG A 166 1.15 -10.29 -10.90
N HIS A 167 0.92 -9.21 -11.64
CA HIS A 167 1.61 -8.91 -12.89
C HIS A 167 2.93 -8.16 -12.70
N HIS A 168 3.37 -7.90 -11.47
CA HIS A 168 4.58 -7.14 -11.18
C HIS A 168 5.81 -7.76 -11.86
N ARG A 169 6.38 -7.04 -12.83
CA ARG A 169 7.55 -7.50 -13.58
C ARG A 169 8.85 -7.01 -12.94
N VAL A 170 9.53 -7.88 -12.21
CA VAL A 170 10.94 -7.66 -11.85
C VAL A 170 11.76 -7.84 -13.12
N HIS A 171 12.35 -6.74 -13.63
CA HIS A 171 13.24 -6.80 -14.78
C HIS A 171 14.65 -7.10 -14.27
N GLY A 172 15.18 -8.27 -14.62
CA GLY A 172 16.62 -8.49 -14.77
C GLY A 172 17.46 -8.85 -13.55
N GLN A 173 16.91 -9.14 -12.36
CA GLN A 173 17.70 -9.70 -11.25
C GLN A 173 16.94 -10.81 -10.53
N THR A 174 17.60 -11.97 -10.36
CA THR A 174 17.10 -13.01 -9.45
C THR A 174 17.25 -12.52 -8.00
N PRO A 175 16.40 -12.96 -7.05
CA PRO A 175 16.53 -12.57 -5.63
C PRO A 175 17.94 -12.79 -5.07
N MET A 176 18.61 -13.85 -5.54
CA MET A 176 19.98 -14.18 -5.17
C MET A 176 21.03 -13.23 -5.78
N GLN A 177 20.84 -12.80 -7.03
CA GLN A 177 21.70 -11.78 -7.66
C GLN A 177 21.52 -10.41 -7.02
N GLN A 178 20.32 -10.07 -6.52
CA GLN A 178 20.05 -8.79 -5.88
C GLN A 178 20.59 -8.73 -4.44
N ALA A 179 20.58 -9.86 -3.72
CA ALA A 179 21.29 -10.02 -2.43
C ALA A 179 22.82 -9.96 -2.58
N LEU A 180 23.34 -10.29 -3.77
CA LEU A 180 24.76 -10.19 -4.10
C LEU A 180 25.14 -8.80 -4.65
N SER A 181 24.30 -8.14 -5.47
CA SER A 181 24.54 -6.77 -5.98
C SER A 181 24.35 -5.69 -4.91
N SER A 182 23.48 -5.91 -3.92
CA SER A 182 23.44 -5.09 -2.70
C SER A 182 24.74 -5.19 -1.88
N ARG A 183 25.57 -6.23 -2.10
CA ARG A 183 26.91 -6.38 -1.53
C ARG A 183 28.05 -5.98 -2.48
N SER A 184 27.88 -6.14 -3.79
CA SER A 184 28.82 -5.71 -4.83
C SER A 184 28.20 -4.57 -5.64
N GLY A 185 28.48 -3.35 -5.21
CA GLY A 185 27.80 -2.11 -5.61
C GLY A 185 27.92 -1.68 -7.08
N GLU A 186 27.33 -2.46 -7.98
CA GLU A 186 27.01 -2.14 -9.36
C GLU A 186 25.50 -1.94 -9.52
N ASP A 187 24.98 -0.89 -8.88
CA ASP A 187 23.75 -0.22 -9.32
C ASP A 187 24.08 1.28 -9.44
N SER A 188 23.46 1.90 -10.45
CA SER A 188 23.81 3.19 -11.03
C SER A 188 24.28 4.27 -10.02
N ALA A 189 25.37 4.96 -10.37
CA ALA A 189 26.22 5.76 -9.48
C ALA A 189 25.59 6.97 -8.75
N ILE A 190 24.27 7.13 -8.70
CA ILE A 190 23.60 8.20 -7.92
C ILE A 190 22.33 7.69 -7.18
N GLU A 191 22.29 6.41 -6.78
CA GLU A 191 21.48 5.99 -5.60
C GLU A 191 22.31 5.99 -4.31
N LYS A 192 23.62 6.25 -4.40
CA LYS A 192 24.54 6.30 -3.24
C LYS A 192 24.47 7.59 -2.41
N GLY A 193 23.49 8.45 -2.65
CA GLY A 193 23.26 9.66 -1.86
C GLY A 193 22.29 9.42 -0.71
N HIS A 194 22.79 9.04 0.46
CA HIS A 194 22.11 9.08 1.78
C HIS A 194 21.15 7.95 2.17
N HIS A 195 21.23 6.74 1.60
CA HIS A 195 20.66 5.57 2.28
C HIS A 195 21.64 5.07 3.35
N SER A 196 21.53 5.57 4.58
CA SER A 196 22.35 5.06 5.71
C SER A 196 22.10 3.56 5.98
N ARG A 197 20.95 3.03 5.53
CA ARG A 197 20.44 1.68 5.79
C ARG A 197 19.86 0.92 4.58
N GLY A 198 20.18 1.30 3.35
CA GLY A 198 19.64 0.65 2.14
C GLY A 198 18.20 1.09 1.78
N ILE A 199 17.63 0.48 0.75
CA ILE A 199 16.27 0.76 0.26
C ILE A 199 15.25 0.17 1.26
N PRO A 200 14.28 0.96 1.77
CA PRO A 200 13.24 0.43 2.66
C PRO A 200 12.37 -0.65 2.01
N ASP A 201 11.96 -1.66 2.78
CA ASP A 201 11.16 -2.81 2.31
C ASP A 201 9.89 -2.42 1.53
N ALA A 202 9.19 -1.38 1.98
CA ALA A 202 8.00 -0.86 1.31
C ALA A 202 8.26 -0.28 -0.09
N LEU A 203 9.50 0.06 -0.41
CA LEU A 203 9.93 0.58 -1.71
C LEU A 203 10.81 -0.41 -2.48
N SER A 204 11.05 -1.60 -1.93
CA SER A 204 11.82 -2.70 -2.52
C SER A 204 11.26 -3.15 -3.87
N ASP A 205 12.04 -3.93 -4.62
CA ASP A 205 11.57 -4.57 -5.84
C ASP A 205 10.72 -5.82 -5.60
N PHE A 206 10.80 -6.40 -4.40
CA PHE A 206 10.02 -7.57 -4.00
C PHE A 206 8.98 -7.20 -2.94
N PRO A 207 7.78 -7.80 -3.00
CA PRO A 207 6.75 -7.57 -1.99
C PRO A 207 7.28 -7.98 -0.61
N PRO A 208 7.22 -7.11 0.40
CA PRO A 208 7.55 -7.50 1.77
C PRO A 208 6.49 -8.47 2.29
N GLU A 209 6.84 -9.32 3.27
CA GLU A 209 5.92 -10.31 3.87
C GLU A 209 4.65 -9.67 4.44
N SER A 210 4.71 -8.39 4.84
CA SER A 210 3.57 -7.63 5.33
C SER A 210 2.58 -7.22 4.24
N THR A 211 2.97 -7.28 2.95
CA THR A 211 2.06 -7.02 1.83
C THR A 211 1.28 -8.28 1.51
N ILE A 212 -0.04 -8.18 1.58
CA ILE A 212 -0.91 -9.34 1.36
C ILE A 212 -1.51 -9.26 -0.04
N LEU A 213 -1.23 -10.31 -0.82
CA LEU A 213 -1.67 -10.52 -2.19
C LEU A 213 -2.42 -11.85 -2.27
N SER A 214 -3.31 -12.01 -3.26
CA SER A 214 -4.03 -13.26 -3.46
C SER A 214 -3.09 -14.41 -3.82
N SER A 215 -3.13 -15.48 -3.03
CA SER A 215 -2.26 -16.65 -3.11
C SER A 215 -2.81 -17.68 -4.09
N SER A 216 -2.88 -17.37 -5.38
CA SER A 216 -3.01 -18.40 -6.42
C SER A 216 -1.68 -18.49 -7.18
N SER A 217 -0.86 -19.46 -6.78
CA SER A 217 0.35 -19.89 -7.48
C SER A 217 -0.03 -20.56 -8.81
N SER A 218 -0.35 -19.78 -9.84
CA SER A 218 -0.40 -20.29 -11.21
C SER A 218 0.06 -19.23 -12.19
N VAL A 219 1.36 -19.26 -12.43
CA VAL A 219 1.96 -18.80 -13.68
C VAL A 219 1.18 -19.44 -14.83
N LYS A 220 0.58 -18.60 -15.69
CA LYS A 220 -0.14 -18.94 -16.94
C LYS A 220 -1.50 -19.63 -16.80
N THR A 221 -2.51 -18.89 -16.38
CA THR A 221 -3.88 -19.06 -16.88
C THR A 221 -4.51 -17.69 -17.09
N ALA A 222 -4.76 -17.34 -18.35
CA ALA A 222 -5.48 -16.14 -18.78
C ALA A 222 -6.99 -16.27 -18.46
N GLY A 223 -7.33 -16.57 -17.21
CA GLY A 223 -8.63 -17.12 -16.81
C GLY A 223 -9.33 -16.43 -15.64
N ALA A 224 -8.80 -15.33 -15.11
CA ALA A 224 -9.50 -14.51 -14.14
C ALA A 224 -9.48 -13.07 -14.64
N THR A 225 -10.43 -12.25 -14.23
CA THR A 225 -10.77 -10.93 -14.78
C THR A 225 -9.58 -9.94 -14.85
N GLY A 226 -8.44 -10.28 -14.25
CA GLY A 226 -7.23 -9.48 -14.11
C GLY A 226 -7.34 -8.47 -12.98
N TRP A 227 -8.46 -8.48 -12.27
CA TRP A 227 -8.69 -7.68 -11.08
C TRP A 227 -8.20 -8.41 -9.85
N GLU A 228 -7.55 -7.68 -8.96
CA GLU A 228 -7.03 -8.17 -7.70
C GLU A 228 -7.19 -7.09 -6.62
N THR A 229 -7.32 -7.51 -5.38
CA THR A 229 -7.26 -6.62 -4.22
C THR A 229 -5.92 -6.75 -3.52
N VAL A 230 -5.25 -5.60 -3.32
CA VAL A 230 -3.97 -5.49 -2.62
C VAL A 230 -4.19 -4.81 -1.28
N LEU A 231 -3.67 -5.40 -0.20
CA LEU A 231 -3.69 -4.78 1.13
C LEU A 231 -2.30 -4.28 1.53
N LEU A 232 -2.21 -2.98 1.80
CA LEU A 232 -0.98 -2.30 2.21
C LEU A 232 -1.10 -1.88 3.68
N PRO A 233 -0.26 -2.38 4.59
CA PRO A 233 -0.28 -1.96 5.99
C PRO A 233 0.04 -0.47 6.13
N PHE A 234 -0.76 0.31 6.84
CA PHE A 234 -0.49 1.75 7.01
C PHE A 234 0.84 2.04 7.73
N ASN A 235 1.36 1.11 8.54
CA ASN A 235 2.65 1.24 9.22
C ASN A 235 3.86 0.97 8.30
N SER A 236 3.64 0.39 7.12
CA SER A 236 4.70 0.09 6.16
C SER A 236 5.05 1.28 5.26
N PHE A 237 4.20 2.31 5.20
CA PHE A 237 4.45 3.48 4.36
C PHE A 237 5.69 4.27 4.84
N VAL A 238 6.54 4.63 3.89
CA VAL A 238 7.81 5.31 4.13
C VAL A 238 7.68 6.80 3.80
N ARG A 239 8.11 7.67 4.71
CA ARG A 239 8.12 9.11 4.48
C ARG A 239 9.25 9.49 3.52
N THR A 240 8.89 10.19 2.45
CA THR A 240 9.78 10.76 1.46
C THR A 240 9.49 12.24 1.23
N ASN A 241 10.49 12.95 0.72
CA ASN A 241 10.40 14.36 0.35
C ASN A 241 11.19 14.57 -0.94
N HIS A 242 10.55 15.11 -1.98
CA HIS A 242 11.15 15.27 -3.31
C HIS A 242 11.84 13.99 -3.87
N GLY A 243 11.33 12.80 -3.52
CA GLY A 243 11.88 11.51 -3.94
C GLY A 243 12.99 10.96 -3.04
N TYR A 244 13.36 11.67 -1.98
CA TYR A 244 14.36 11.21 -1.01
C TYR A 244 13.68 10.65 0.24
N VAL A 245 14.15 9.50 0.73
CA VAL A 245 13.70 8.93 2.00
C VAL A 245 14.19 9.83 3.15
N MET A 246 13.27 10.22 4.04
CA MET A 246 13.58 11.20 5.08
C MET A 246 13.83 10.54 6.43
N GLU A 247 14.97 10.82 7.05
CA GLU A 247 15.24 10.45 8.45
C GLU A 247 15.15 11.67 9.37
N PRO A 248 14.64 11.56 10.62
CA PRO A 248 14.04 10.37 11.21
C PRO A 248 12.69 10.04 10.57
N GLN A 249 12.42 8.76 10.31
CA GLN A 249 11.10 8.32 9.85
C GLN A 249 10.05 8.63 10.94
N THR A 250 9.00 9.36 10.56
CA THR A 250 7.81 9.53 11.39
C THR A 250 6.70 8.67 10.85
N SER A 251 5.93 8.06 11.74
CA SER A 251 4.74 7.31 11.33
C SER A 251 3.75 8.20 10.57
N LEU A 252 3.07 7.62 9.58
CA LEU A 252 1.95 8.23 8.89
C LEU A 252 0.90 8.77 9.90
N LEU A 253 0.56 10.06 9.82
CA LEU A 253 -0.48 10.65 10.67
C LEU A 253 -1.87 10.24 10.17
N ARG A 254 -2.32 9.07 10.61
CA ARG A 254 -3.55 8.40 10.12
C ARG A 254 -4.84 9.18 10.39
N SER A 255 -4.88 10.02 11.43
CA SER A 255 -6.05 10.86 11.73
C SER A 255 -6.22 12.07 10.81
N ARG A 256 -5.17 12.43 10.04
CA ARG A 256 -5.13 13.64 9.22
C ARG A 256 -4.62 13.40 7.81
N VAL A 257 -5.22 12.45 7.10
CA VAL A 257 -4.92 12.20 5.68
C VAL A 257 -5.58 13.28 4.81
N LYS A 258 -4.79 13.92 3.94
CA LYS A 258 -5.20 14.99 3.01
C LYS A 258 -5.57 14.44 1.63
N SER A 259 -4.71 13.60 1.07
CA SER A 259 -4.90 13.02 -0.25
C SER A 259 -4.20 11.69 -0.39
N ILE A 260 -4.74 10.87 -1.28
CA ILE A 260 -4.21 9.60 -1.76
C ILE A 260 -4.03 9.71 -3.27
N GLY A 261 -2.96 9.14 -3.78
CA GLY A 261 -2.65 9.11 -5.19
C GLY A 261 -1.81 7.92 -5.57
N ILE A 262 -1.67 7.70 -6.87
CA ILE A 262 -0.80 6.67 -7.42
C ILE A 262 0.18 7.35 -8.37
N GLY A 263 1.45 6.99 -8.25
CA GLY A 263 2.53 7.45 -9.13
C GLY A 263 3.20 6.30 -9.86
N LEU A 264 3.80 6.62 -10.99
CA LEU A 264 4.66 5.76 -11.79
C LEU A 264 5.98 6.51 -12.00
N THR A 265 7.07 5.93 -11.51
CA THR A 265 8.43 6.49 -11.57
C THR A 265 9.45 5.41 -12.01
N ASP A 266 8.99 4.40 -12.72
CA ASP A 266 9.81 3.26 -13.17
C ASP A 266 10.87 3.64 -14.22
N ARG A 267 10.71 4.80 -14.87
CA ARG A 267 11.54 5.29 -15.98
C ARG A 267 11.65 4.30 -17.14
N ILE A 268 10.67 3.42 -17.29
CA ILE A 268 10.59 2.50 -18.43
C ILE A 268 9.78 3.22 -19.51
N GLU A 269 10.38 3.46 -20.68
CA GLU A 269 9.66 4.16 -21.75
C GLU A 269 8.45 3.37 -22.25
N GLY A 270 7.45 4.11 -22.75
CA GLY A 270 6.28 3.54 -23.40
C GLY A 270 5.00 3.61 -22.56
N PRO A 271 3.94 2.91 -23.02
CA PRO A 271 2.59 3.08 -22.48
C PRO A 271 2.43 2.40 -21.12
N PHE A 272 1.54 2.95 -20.31
CA PHE A 272 1.08 2.35 -19.06
C PHE A 272 -0.44 2.36 -18.95
N ASP A 273 -1.01 1.38 -18.25
CA ASP A 273 -2.46 1.21 -18.04
C ASP A 273 -2.72 0.56 -16.67
N LEU A 274 -3.27 1.35 -15.75
CA LEU A 274 -3.70 0.90 -14.43
C LEU A 274 -5.17 1.22 -14.25
N ARG A 275 -5.97 0.20 -13.94
CA ARG A 275 -7.40 0.34 -13.68
C ARG A 275 -7.65 0.22 -12.18
N ILE A 276 -8.43 1.14 -11.63
CA ILE A 276 -8.70 1.23 -10.19
C ILE A 276 -10.20 1.32 -9.98
N HIS A 277 -10.74 0.35 -9.26
CA HIS A 277 -12.16 0.30 -8.97
C HIS A 277 -12.48 0.99 -7.63
N LYS A 278 -11.70 0.71 -6.58
CA LYS A 278 -11.97 1.22 -5.22
C LYS A 278 -10.70 1.31 -4.39
N ILE A 279 -10.63 2.32 -3.51
CA ILE A 279 -9.59 2.48 -2.48
C ILE A 279 -10.28 2.73 -1.14
N TRP A 280 -9.97 1.92 -0.12
CA TRP A 280 -10.62 2.00 1.18
C TRP A 280 -9.67 1.60 2.32
N ALA A 281 -9.98 2.05 3.54
CA ALA A 281 -9.30 1.60 4.75
C ALA A 281 -10.07 0.42 5.36
N THR A 282 -9.33 -0.58 5.87
CA THR A 282 -9.95 -1.79 6.39
C THR A 282 -9.11 -2.50 7.47
N ASN A 283 -9.82 -3.25 8.32
CA ASN A 283 -9.26 -4.26 9.24
C ASN A 283 -9.63 -5.69 8.82
N GLY A 284 -10.40 -5.86 7.75
CA GLY A 284 -10.96 -7.13 7.26
C GLY A 284 -12.12 -6.86 6.29
N MET A 285 -12.53 -7.84 5.49
CA MET A 285 -13.69 -7.66 4.61
C MET A 285 -14.98 -8.11 5.30
N GLY A 286 -16.02 -7.27 5.25
CA GLY A 286 -17.37 -7.69 5.63
C GLY A 286 -18.01 -8.57 4.55
N GLU A 287 -19.13 -9.22 4.85
CA GLU A 287 -19.80 -10.15 3.93
C GLU A 287 -20.08 -9.55 2.54
N ALA A 288 -20.55 -8.31 2.49
CA ALA A 288 -20.79 -7.61 1.21
C ALA A 288 -19.50 -7.33 0.42
N ASP A 289 -18.40 -6.96 1.10
CA ASP A 289 -17.11 -6.73 0.46
C ASP A 289 -16.49 -8.07 -0.03
N ILE A 290 -16.72 -9.18 0.68
CA ILE A 290 -16.30 -10.53 0.29
C ILE A 290 -17.06 -10.99 -0.95
N GLU A 291 -18.38 -10.77 -1.00
CA GLU A 291 -19.19 -11.16 -2.16
C GLU A 291 -18.79 -10.33 -3.39
N GLU A 292 -18.57 -9.03 -3.21
CA GLU A 292 -18.05 -8.16 -4.26
C GLU A 292 -16.65 -8.58 -4.72
N GLU A 293 -15.76 -8.95 -3.80
CA GLU A 293 -14.43 -9.46 -4.11
C GLU A 293 -14.50 -10.75 -4.95
N ARG A 294 -15.34 -11.70 -4.54
CA ARG A 294 -15.57 -12.94 -5.30
C ARG A 294 -16.15 -12.67 -6.68
N ARG A 295 -17.07 -11.70 -6.79
CA ARG A 295 -17.67 -11.30 -8.06
C ARG A 295 -16.63 -10.67 -8.99
N ILE A 296 -15.81 -9.74 -8.51
CA ILE A 296 -14.89 -8.95 -9.35
C ILE A 296 -13.58 -9.70 -9.61
N CYS A 297 -12.94 -10.23 -8.58
CA CYS A 297 -11.62 -10.88 -8.66
C CYS A 297 -11.73 -12.37 -9.00
N GLY A 298 -12.88 -13.01 -8.79
CA GLY A 298 -13.11 -14.41 -9.16
C GLY A 298 -12.12 -15.36 -8.50
N ALA A 299 -11.35 -16.10 -9.31
CA ALA A 299 -10.32 -17.01 -8.82
C ALA A 299 -9.12 -16.31 -8.17
N ASP A 300 -8.96 -15.00 -8.39
CA ASP A 300 -7.94 -14.16 -7.75
C ASP A 300 -8.48 -13.43 -6.51
N ALA A 301 -9.71 -13.69 -6.07
CA ALA A 301 -10.22 -13.17 -4.81
C ALA A 301 -9.31 -13.56 -3.66
N LEU A 302 -9.03 -12.63 -2.74
CA LEU A 302 -8.27 -12.94 -1.53
C LEU A 302 -8.94 -14.11 -0.78
N PRO A 303 -8.16 -15.07 -0.22
CA PRO A 303 -8.71 -16.13 0.62
C PRO A 303 -9.17 -15.51 1.94
N LEU A 304 -10.40 -15.00 1.94
CA LEU A 304 -10.94 -14.23 3.05
C LEU A 304 -11.76 -15.14 3.94
N ASP A 305 -11.25 -15.35 5.16
CA ASP A 305 -12.12 -15.53 6.32
C ASP A 305 -12.54 -14.14 6.81
N GLU A 306 -13.61 -14.03 7.60
CA GLU A 306 -13.99 -12.75 8.26
C GLU A 306 -12.76 -12.22 9.01
N GLY A 307 -12.09 -11.23 8.42
CA GLY A 307 -10.66 -10.93 8.61
C GLY A 307 -10.27 -10.32 9.95
N VAL A 308 -10.82 -10.78 11.06
CA VAL A 308 -10.50 -10.32 12.42
C VAL A 308 -10.21 -11.46 13.41
N LYS A 309 -10.54 -12.74 13.14
CA LYS A 309 -10.19 -13.83 14.10
C LYS A 309 -8.76 -14.34 14.00
N SER A 310 -8.14 -14.31 12.83
CA SER A 310 -6.84 -14.96 12.59
C SER A 310 -5.65 -14.01 12.59
N GLY A 311 -5.85 -12.72 12.91
CA GLY A 311 -4.78 -11.74 13.10
C GLY A 311 -3.74 -11.81 11.98
N TRP A 312 -4.04 -11.23 10.81
CA TRP A 312 -3.14 -11.21 9.63
C TRP A 312 -1.73 -10.63 9.91
N SER A 313 -1.45 -10.20 11.15
CA SER A 313 -0.13 -10.09 11.77
C SER A 313 0.07 -11.14 12.89
N ASP A 314 0.96 -12.11 12.61
CA ASP A 314 1.68 -13.04 13.50
C ASP A 314 1.11 -14.42 13.94
N GLN A 315 2.00 -15.42 13.75
CA GLN A 315 2.03 -16.82 14.21
C GLN A 315 1.30 -17.91 13.39
N LYS A 316 1.89 -18.30 12.26
CA LYS A 316 2.04 -19.72 11.91
C LYS A 316 3.51 -20.13 11.93
N SER A 317 4.06 -20.20 13.14
CA SER A 317 5.17 -21.13 13.40
C SER A 317 4.56 -22.40 14.02
N ASN A 318 4.90 -23.55 13.44
CA ASN A 318 4.69 -24.90 13.95
C ASN A 318 3.30 -25.30 14.47
N LYS A 319 2.45 -25.84 13.58
CA LYS A 319 1.48 -26.87 13.99
C LYS A 319 0.93 -27.68 12.81
N GLU A 320 1.82 -28.28 12.01
CA GLU A 320 1.41 -29.26 11.00
C GLU A 320 2.56 -30.21 10.65
N LEU A 321 3.17 -30.81 11.69
CA LEU A 321 4.11 -31.93 11.54
C LEU A 321 4.02 -32.90 12.73
N GLU A 322 2.84 -33.05 13.36
CA GLU A 322 2.58 -34.14 14.30
C GLU A 322 1.12 -34.56 14.18
N GLY A 323 0.85 -35.53 13.31
CA GLY A 323 -0.50 -36.08 13.22
C GLY A 323 -0.77 -36.92 11.97
N GLN A 324 -0.01 -38.00 11.75
CA GLN A 324 -0.47 -39.26 11.14
C GLN A 324 0.70 -40.19 10.82
N VAL A 325 0.97 -41.18 11.69
CA VAL A 325 1.18 -42.58 11.28
C VAL A 325 0.61 -43.46 12.40
N GLY A 326 -0.20 -44.45 12.01
CA GLY A 326 -1.15 -45.16 12.86
C GLY A 326 -0.59 -46.26 13.77
N SER A 327 -1.44 -46.65 14.72
CA SER A 327 -1.45 -47.91 15.48
C SER A 327 -1.47 -49.12 14.54
N ALA A 328 -0.93 -50.32 14.80
CA ALA A 328 -0.82 -51.19 15.99
C ALA A 328 0.10 -52.41 15.63
N PRO A 329 0.25 -53.53 16.42
CA PRO A 329 -0.16 -53.84 17.79
C PRO A 329 0.94 -54.42 18.71
N LYS A 330 0.58 -54.65 19.98
CA LYS A 330 1.41 -55.18 21.08
C LYS A 330 1.79 -56.67 20.92
N GLY A 331 3.05 -57.00 21.21
CA GLY A 331 3.54 -58.34 21.55
C GLY A 331 4.41 -58.31 22.81
N LYS A 332 4.11 -59.17 23.78
CA LYS A 332 4.81 -59.35 25.06
C LYS A 332 6.12 -60.12 24.85
N GLY A 333 7.15 -59.88 25.69
CA GLY A 333 8.07 -60.95 26.08
C GLY A 333 9.51 -60.57 26.38
N LEU A 334 9.93 -60.96 27.58
CA LEU A 334 11.26 -61.01 28.18
C LEU A 334 12.46 -61.37 27.26
N LYS A 335 13.62 -60.83 27.69
CA LYS A 335 14.99 -61.39 27.63
C LYS A 335 15.75 -61.36 26.30
N GLY A 336 16.98 -60.87 26.41
CA GLY A 336 18.11 -61.16 25.51
C GLY A 336 18.25 -60.10 24.41
N LEU A 337 19.41 -59.51 24.12
CA LEU A 337 20.78 -59.88 24.38
C LEU A 337 21.62 -58.63 24.69
N LYS A 338 22.53 -58.84 25.63
CA LYS A 338 23.80 -58.15 25.82
C LYS A 338 24.83 -58.99 25.07
N SER A 339 25.84 -58.34 24.45
CA SER A 339 26.90 -58.84 23.52
C SER A 339 26.61 -58.35 22.10
N GLU A 340 27.52 -57.79 21.31
CA GLU A 340 28.96 -58.02 21.20
C GLU A 340 29.70 -56.70 20.93
N TRP A 341 30.62 -56.36 21.83
CA TRP A 341 31.95 -55.83 21.49
C TRP A 341 32.89 -56.70 22.31
N ASP A 342 33.06 -57.92 21.85
CA ASP A 342 34.20 -58.78 22.06
C ASP A 342 34.19 -59.77 20.88
N ASP A 343 35.32 -59.77 20.17
CA ASP A 343 35.73 -60.50 18.96
C ASP A 343 35.36 -59.91 17.57
#